data_AF-A0A4Y2A0W3-F1
#
_entry.id   AF-A0A4Y2A0W3-F1
#
_cell.length_a   1.000
_cell.length_b   1.000
_cell.length_c   1.000
_cell.angle_alpha   90.00
_cell.angle_beta   90.00
_cell.angle_gamma   90.00
#
_symmetry.space_group_name_H-M   'P 1'
#
loop_
_entity.id
_entity.type
_entity.pdbx_description
1 polymer ?
#
loop_
_entity_poly.entity_id
_entity_poly.type
_entity_poly.pdbx_seq_one_letter_code
_entity_poly.pdbx_strand_id
1 'polypeptide(L)' 'MGTLSMPIDKDAETPKCSQGTSNTVSPFDISPVPNIKKRTTTRGRKATRSSLITGSPYKDQLTKSLERSAPKKTSLSVP' A
#
# COMPACT_ATOMS: atom_id res chain seq x y z
N MET A 1 26.51 29.07 -27.18
CA MET A 1 26.49 28.76 -25.73
C MET A 1 25.57 29.74 -25.04
N GLY A 2 24.30 29.39 -24.84
CA GLY A 2 23.33 30.25 -24.15
C GLY A 2 22.69 29.47 -23.00
N THR A 3 22.83 29.96 -21.78
CA THR A 3 22.18 29.37 -20.59
C THR A 3 20.83 30.03 -20.39
N LEU A 4 19.75 29.26 -20.51
CA LEU A 4 18.41 29.71 -20.13
C LEU A 4 18.30 29.63 -18.60
N SER A 5 18.31 30.79 -17.93
CA SER A 5 18.05 30.88 -16.49
C SER A 5 16.53 30.93 -16.26
N MET A 6 15.97 29.89 -15.64
CA MET A 6 14.61 29.98 -15.09
C MET A 6 14.64 30.80 -13.78
N PRO A 7 13.70 31.74 -13.57
CA PRO A 7 13.56 32.41 -12.30
C PRO A 7 13.08 31.42 -11.24
N ILE A 8 13.76 31.41 -10.10
CA ILE A 8 13.37 30.62 -8.93
C ILE A 8 12.56 31.55 -8.04
N ASP A 9 11.24 31.41 -8.09
CA ASP A 9 10.35 32.12 -7.18
C ASP A 9 10.72 31.77 -5.73
N LYS A 10 11.00 32.81 -4.93
CA LYS A 10 11.53 32.71 -3.56
C LYS A 10 10.50 32.23 -2.54
N ASP A 11 9.26 32.00 -2.98
CA ASP A 11 8.13 31.58 -2.15
C ASP A 11 7.60 30.19 -2.56
N ALA A 12 8.48 29.30 -3.02
CA ALA A 12 8.13 27.90 -3.20
C ALA A 12 7.87 27.27 -1.82
N GLU A 13 6.61 27.35 -1.37
CA GLU A 13 6.09 26.61 -0.24
C GLU A 13 6.58 25.16 -0.36
N THR A 14 7.37 24.73 0.62
CA THR A 14 7.82 23.34 0.70
C THR A 14 6.59 22.44 0.61
N PRO A 15 6.53 21.46 -0.31
CA PRO A 15 5.41 20.54 -0.35
C PRO A 15 5.33 19.85 1.01
N LYS A 16 4.30 20.18 1.81
CA LYS A 16 4.06 19.52 3.09
C LYS A 16 3.85 18.04 2.81
N CYS A 17 4.83 17.23 3.16
CA CYS A 17 4.65 15.79 3.21
C CYS A 17 3.53 15.52 4.22
N SER A 18 2.43 14.92 3.76
CA SER A 18 1.38 14.48 4.66
C SER A 18 1.98 13.46 5.62
N GLN A 19 1.67 13.61 6.92
CA GLN A 19 2.04 12.63 7.92
C GLN A 19 1.46 11.28 7.48
N GLY A 20 2.32 10.34 7.06
CA GLY A 20 1.89 9.05 6.54
C GLY A 20 1.03 8.33 7.58
N THR A 21 -0.14 7.86 7.20
CA THR A 21 -1.05 7.08 8.07
C THR A 21 -0.55 5.65 8.29
N SER A 22 0.69 5.35 7.93
CA SER A 22 1.27 4.03 8.05
C SER A 22 1.49 3.71 9.52
N ASN A 23 0.70 2.76 10.02
CA ASN A 23 0.93 2.17 11.34
C ASN A 23 2.32 1.51 11.35
N THR A 24 3.14 1.80 12.36
CA THR A 24 4.40 1.09 12.59
C THR A 24 4.07 -0.36 12.93
N VAL A 25 4.42 -1.30 12.04
CA VAL A 25 4.22 -2.74 12.26
C VAL A 25 5.55 -3.37 12.65
N SER A 26 5.59 -3.98 13.82
CA SER A 26 6.73 -4.75 14.28
C SER A 26 6.78 -6.12 13.59
N PRO A 27 7.95 -6.72 13.36
CA PRO A 27 8.05 -8.10 12.88
C PRO A 27 7.31 -9.11 13.78
N PHE A 28 7.20 -8.82 15.09
CA PHE A 28 6.47 -9.65 16.05
C PHE A 28 4.96 -9.62 15.87
N ASP A 29 4.42 -8.58 15.24
CA ASP A 29 2.99 -8.48 14.98
C ASP A 29 2.57 -9.40 13.81
N ILE A 30 3.53 -9.96 13.08
CA ILE A 30 3.29 -10.81 11.91
C ILE A 30 3.30 -12.28 12.36
N SER A 31 2.11 -12.89 12.44
CA SER A 31 1.94 -14.25 12.92
C SER A 31 1.15 -15.14 11.96
N PRO A 32 1.46 -16.45 11.87
CA PRO A 32 2.73 -17.08 12.27
C PRO A 32 3.87 -16.68 11.32
N VAL A 33 5.13 -16.96 11.69
CA VAL A 33 6.30 -16.65 10.85
C VAL A 33 6.10 -17.27 9.45
N PRO A 34 5.97 -16.45 8.39
CA PRO A 34 5.62 -16.97 7.08
C PRO A 34 6.75 -17.83 6.51
N ASN A 35 6.44 -19.06 6.10
CA ASN A 35 7.44 -19.95 5.49
C ASN A 35 7.83 -19.44 4.09
N ILE A 36 9.10 -19.06 3.92
CA ILE A 36 9.65 -18.57 2.67
C ILE A 36 10.02 -19.74 1.76
N LYS A 37 9.21 -19.96 0.72
CA LYS A 37 9.43 -20.99 -0.29
C LYS A 37 9.83 -20.39 -1.63
N LYS A 38 10.57 -21.14 -2.45
CA LYS A 38 10.87 -20.76 -3.83
C LYS A 38 9.60 -20.90 -4.66
N ARG A 39 9.18 -19.84 -5.34
CA ARG A 39 7.96 -19.82 -6.16
C ARG A 39 8.30 -19.35 -7.56
N THR A 40 7.70 -20.03 -8.55
CA THR A 40 7.78 -19.68 -9.96
C THR A 40 6.51 -18.92 -10.33
N THR A 41 6.60 -17.92 -11.20
CA THR A 41 5.44 -17.13 -11.64
C THR A 41 5.10 -17.46 -13.09
N THR A 42 3.83 -17.34 -13.47
CA THR A 42 3.33 -17.63 -14.82
C THR A 42 3.77 -16.62 -15.87
N ARG A 43 4.19 -15.41 -15.49
CA ARG A 43 4.57 -14.32 -16.41
C ARG A 43 6.06 -14.34 -16.80
N GLY A 44 6.69 -15.51 -16.83
CA GLY A 44 8.09 -15.66 -17.27
C GLY A 44 9.15 -15.00 -16.37
N ARG A 45 8.80 -14.51 -15.18
CA ARG A 45 9.82 -14.02 -14.22
C ARG A 45 10.58 -15.19 -13.60
N LYS A 46 11.87 -14.95 -13.32
CA LYS A 46 12.72 -15.90 -12.61
C LYS A 46 12.11 -16.25 -11.24
N ALA A 47 12.29 -17.50 -10.84
CA ALA A 47 11.77 -18.00 -9.57
C ALA A 47 12.54 -17.36 -8.40
N THR A 48 11.79 -16.86 -7.42
CA THR A 48 12.33 -16.15 -6.24
C THR A 48 11.73 -16.74 -4.96
N ARG A 49 12.41 -16.54 -3.83
CA ARG A 49 11.96 -16.93 -2.49
C ARG A 49 10.97 -15.89 -1.95
N SER A 50 9.74 -16.30 -1.64
CA SER A 50 8.72 -15.42 -1.06
C SER A 50 7.72 -16.21 -0.19
N SER A 51 6.98 -15.47 0.63
CA SER A 51 5.91 -16.01 1.49
C SER A 51 4.68 -15.09 1.41
N LEU A 52 3.50 -15.66 1.66
CA LEU A 52 2.26 -14.90 1.79
C LEU A 52 2.01 -14.66 3.27
N ILE A 53 1.73 -13.41 3.64
CA ILE A 53 1.52 -13.00 5.03
C ILE A 53 0.04 -13.19 5.37
N THR A 54 -0.28 -14.11 6.28
CA THR A 54 -1.67 -14.52 6.59
C THR A 54 -2.27 -13.90 7.86
N GLY A 55 -1.44 -13.33 8.73
CA GLY A 55 -1.86 -12.73 10.00
C GLY A 55 -0.98 -11.55 10.41
N SER A 56 -0.92 -10.52 9.55
CA SER A 56 -0.35 -9.23 9.92
C SER A 56 -1.47 -8.24 10.27
N PRO A 57 -1.18 -7.20 11.06
CA PRO A 57 -2.13 -6.10 11.32
C PRO A 57 -2.61 -5.43 10.04
N TYR A 58 -1.78 -5.47 8.98
CA TYR A 58 -2.14 -5.00 7.65
C TYR A 58 -3.33 -5.77 7.06
N LYS A 59 -3.42 -7.09 7.26
CA LYS A 59 -4.55 -7.87 6.77
C LYS A 59 -5.86 -7.35 7.34
N ASP A 60 -5.93 -7.15 8.66
CA ASP A 60 -7.15 -6.69 9.31
C ASP A 60 -7.51 -5.25 8.90
N GLN A 61 -6.51 -4.39 8.71
CA GLN A 61 -6.73 -3.04 8.17
C GLN A 61 -7.23 -3.08 6.73
N LEU A 62 -6.67 -3.94 5.88
CA LEU A 62 -7.09 -4.13 4.50
C LEU A 62 -8.52 -4.65 4.44
N THR A 63 -8.85 -5.67 5.24
CA THR A 63 -10.21 -6.24 5.29
C THR A 63 -11.22 -5.18 5.74
N LYS A 64 -10.94 -4.45 6.82
CA LYS A 64 -11.80 -3.35 7.28
C LYS A 64 -11.93 -2.24 6.24
N SER A 65 -10.85 -1.89 5.54
CA SER A 65 -10.88 -0.89 4.46
C SER A 65 -11.73 -1.37 3.29
N LEU A 66 -11.60 -2.64 2.90
CA LEU A 66 -12.35 -3.23 1.80
C LEU A 66 -13.84 -3.28 2.14
N GLU A 67 -14.20 -3.69 3.36
CA GLU A 67 -15.58 -3.66 3.87
C GLU A 67 -16.17 -2.24 3.90
N ARG A 68 -15.39 -1.24 4.32
CA ARG A 68 -15.81 0.17 4.28
C ARG A 68 -16.03 0.69 2.86
N SER A 69 -15.20 0.26 1.91
CA SER A 69 -15.26 0.65 0.51
C SER A 69 -16.26 -0.17 -0.32
N ALA A 70 -16.76 -1.28 0.24
CA ALA A 70 -17.71 -2.12 -0.44
C ALA A 70 -18.96 -1.30 -0.77
N PRO A 71 -19.55 -1.47 -1.98
CA PRO A 71 -20.76 -0.76 -2.34
C PRO A 71 -21.82 -1.06 -1.27
N LYS A 72 -22.28 -0.02 -0.56
CA LYS A 72 -23.49 -0.13 0.26
C LYS A 72 -24.56 -0.61 -0.70
N LYS A 73 -25.11 -1.82 -0.47
CA LYS A 73 -26.32 -2.24 -1.16
C LYS A 73 -27.42 -1.30 -0.70
N THR A 74 -27.59 -0.18 -1.41
CA THR A 74 -28.79 0.62 -1.37
C THR A 74 -29.88 -0.29 -1.91
N SER A 75 -30.66 -0.91 -1.01
CA SER A 75 -31.94 -1.47 -1.40
C SER A 75 -32.77 -0.29 -1.89
N LEU A 76 -32.77 -0.06 -3.20
CA LEU A 76 -33.74 0.80 -3.83
C LEU A 76 -35.09 0.09 -3.63
N SER A 77 -35.81 0.44 -2.56
CA SER A 77 -37.23 0.09 -2.50
C SER A 77 -37.90 0.91 -3.58
N VAL A 78 -38.08 0.30 -4.74
CA VAL A 78 -38.95 0.82 -5.78
C VAL A 78 -40.37 0.78 -5.19
N PRO A 79 -41.11 1.91 -5.19
CA PRO A 79 -42.47 1.97 -4.66
C PRO A 79 -43.44 1.07 -5.44
#